data_AF-A0A1M7Q4B8-F1
#
_entry.id   AF-A0A1M7Q4B8-F1
#
_cell.length_a   1.000
_cell.length_b   1.000
_cell.length_c   1.000
_cell.angle_alpha   90.00
_cell.angle_beta   90.00
_cell.angle_gamma   90.00
#
_symmetry.space_group_name_H-M   'P 1'
#
loop_
_entity.id
_entity.type
_entity.pdbx_description
1 polymer ?
#
loop_
_entity_poly.entity_id
_entity_poly.type
_entity_poly.pdbx_seq_one_letter_code
_entity_poly.pdbx_strand_id
1 'polypeptide(L)' 'MRTFDGRLVAADLFYADGPNLYATAANDPDLLVATIPETERRFMTEIPLAASGPWQPGERETLRAKLTAADARKAAP' A
#
# COMPACT_ATOMS: atom_id res chain seq x y z
N MET A 1 0.12 11.31 9.37
CA MET A 1 1.47 11.56 9.91
C MET A 1 2.47 11.91 8.81
N ARG A 2 3.28 12.94 9.05
CA ARG A 2 4.39 13.37 8.20
C ARG A 2 5.67 13.35 9.03
N THR A 3 6.82 13.14 8.38
CA THR A 3 8.15 13.34 8.97
C THR A 3 8.37 14.82 9.28
N PHE A 4 9.43 15.11 10.05
CA PHE A 4 9.86 16.47 10.37
C PHE A 4 10.18 17.34 9.13
N ASP A 5 10.59 16.72 8.01
CA ASP A 5 10.84 17.38 6.72
C ASP A 5 9.57 17.52 5.83
N GLY A 6 8.40 17.17 6.36
CA GLY A 6 7.11 17.32 5.68
C GLY A 6 6.72 16.19 4.73
N ARG A 7 7.58 15.18 4.54
CA ARG A 7 7.24 14.00 3.73
C ARG A 7 6.13 13.17 4.37
N LEU A 8 5.24 12.61 3.57
CA LEU A 8 4.16 11.75 4.06
C LEU A 8 4.74 10.42 4.54
N VAL A 9 4.43 10.02 5.78
CA VAL A 9 4.96 8.78 6.40
C VAL A 9 3.85 7.78 6.67
N ALA A 10 2.68 8.29 7.04
CA ALA A 10 1.45 7.51 7.08
C ALA A 10 0.30 8.44 6.74
N ALA A 11 -0.44 8.17 5.67
CA ALA A 11 -1.81 8.66 5.59
C ALA A 11 -2.60 7.94 6.69
N ASP A 12 -3.56 8.62 7.31
CA ASP A 12 -4.54 7.92 8.11
C ASP A 12 -5.30 6.96 7.18
N LEU A 13 -4.87 5.71 7.15
CA LEU A 13 -5.41 4.64 6.32
C LEU A 13 -6.86 4.28 6.69
N PHE A 14 -7.42 4.90 7.73
CA PHE A 14 -8.79 4.65 8.14
C PHE A 14 -9.69 5.87 8.01
N TYR A 15 -9.16 7.07 8.18
CA TYR A 15 -9.99 8.28 8.23
C TYR A 15 -9.88 9.19 7.00
N ALA A 16 -8.77 9.15 6.25
CA ALA A 16 -8.59 10.06 5.12
C ALA A 16 -8.96 9.43 3.76
N ASP A 17 -8.61 8.15 3.50
CA ASP A 17 -9.02 7.43 2.28
C ASP A 17 -8.62 5.94 2.21
N GLY A 18 -8.16 5.31 3.30
CA GLY A 18 -7.45 4.05 3.13
C GLY A 18 -8.25 2.85 2.59
N PRO A 19 -9.59 2.72 2.73
CA PRO A 19 -10.34 1.73 1.95
C PRO A 19 -10.12 1.87 0.43
N ASN A 20 -10.07 3.10 -0.10
CA ASN A 20 -9.77 3.34 -1.50
C ASN A 20 -8.30 3.10 -1.82
N LEU A 21 -7.38 3.35 -0.87
CA LEU A 21 -5.97 2.99 -1.04
C LEU A 21 -5.79 1.48 -1.19
N TYR A 22 -6.42 0.67 -0.32
CA TYR A 22 -6.35 -0.79 -0.39
C TYR A 22 -7.12 -1.34 -1.60
N ALA A 23 -8.26 -0.74 -1.96
CA ALA A 23 -8.98 -1.08 -3.18
C ALA A 23 -8.16 -0.77 -4.43
N THR A 24 -7.46 0.37 -4.47
CA THR A 24 -6.53 0.72 -5.56
C THR A 24 -5.37 -0.28 -5.59
N ALA A 25 -4.76 -0.59 -4.45
CA ALA A 25 -3.70 -1.59 -4.40
C ALA A 25 -4.15 -2.98 -4.89
N ALA A 26 -5.42 -3.34 -4.68
CA ALA A 26 -5.99 -4.60 -5.13
C ALA A 26 -6.37 -4.61 -6.62
N ASN A 27 -6.91 -3.50 -7.14
CA ASN A 27 -7.52 -3.41 -8.47
C ASN A 27 -6.62 -2.73 -9.51
N ASP A 28 -5.78 -1.79 -9.10
CA ASP A 28 -4.82 -1.03 -9.93
C ASP A 28 -3.48 -0.85 -9.19
N PRO A 29 -2.68 -1.93 -9.07
CA PRO A 29 -1.41 -1.88 -8.37
C PRO A 29 -0.36 -1.03 -9.11
N ASP A 30 -0.50 -0.83 -10.42
CA ASP A 30 0.44 -0.04 -11.22
C ASP A 30 0.32 1.46 -10.89
N LEU A 31 -0.91 1.97 -10.73
CA LEU A 31 -1.14 3.33 -10.25
C LEU A 31 -0.52 3.57 -8.87
N LEU A 32 -0.72 2.63 -7.93
CA LEU A 32 -0.15 2.75 -6.58
C LEU A 32 1.37 2.82 -6.61
N VAL A 33 2.03 1.92 -7.36
CA VAL A 33 3.49 1.84 -7.47
C VAL A 33 4.07 3.05 -8.23
N ALA A 34 3.33 3.64 -9.16
CA ALA A 34 3.70 4.88 -9.82
C ALA A 34 3.68 6.07 -8.84
N THR A 35 2.67 6.14 -7.96
CA THR A 35 2.42 7.29 -7.08
C THR A 35 3.19 7.24 -5.76
N ILE A 36 3.31 6.07 -5.13
CA ILE A 36 3.88 5.93 -3.78
C ILE A 36 5.20 5.15 -3.87
N PRO A 37 6.35 5.73 -3.45
CA PRO A 37 7.64 5.04 -3.43
C PRO A 37 7.66 3.78 -2.57
N GLU A 38 8.54 2.83 -2.89
CA GLU A 38 8.62 1.52 -2.21
C GLU A 38 8.82 1.67 -0.71
N THR A 39 9.75 2.55 -0.32
CA THR A 39 10.12 2.80 1.07
C THR A 39 8.97 3.32 1.93
N GLU A 40 7.95 3.93 1.31
CA GLU A 40 6.75 4.45 1.97
C GLU A 40 5.63 3.41 2.03
N ARG A 41 5.43 2.60 0.97
CA ARG A 41 4.33 1.63 0.89
C ARG A 41 4.65 0.25 1.48
N ARG A 42 5.92 -0.09 1.76
CA ARG A 42 6.32 -1.41 2.27
C ARG A 42 5.55 -1.87 3.51
N PHE A 43 5.21 -0.92 4.39
CA PHE A 43 4.49 -1.18 5.64
C PHE A 43 2.98 -1.38 5.45
N MET A 44 2.42 -1.09 4.26
CA MET A 44 0.98 -1.24 3.98
C MET A 44 0.47 -2.67 4.21
N THR A 45 1.35 -3.67 4.04
CA THR A 45 1.01 -5.07 4.30
C THR A 45 1.39 -5.52 5.70
N GLU A 46 2.08 -4.71 6.50
CA GLU A 46 2.67 -5.13 7.79
C GLU A 46 1.85 -4.70 9.01
N ILE A 47 1.08 -3.61 8.90
CA ILE A 47 0.22 -3.14 9.97
C ILE A 47 -1.10 -3.92 9.88
N PRO A 48 -1.46 -4.73 10.90
CA PRO A 48 -2.83 -5.23 11.00
C PRO A 48 -3.73 -4.01 11.04
N LEU A 49 -4.69 -3.96 10.11
CA LEU A 49 -5.64 -2.88 10.02
C LEU A 49 -6.47 -2.86 11.32
N ALA A 50 -6.03 -2.07 12.30
CA ALA A 50 -6.51 -2.11 13.68
C ALA A 50 -8.03 -1.84 13.81
N ALA A 51 -8.64 -1.22 12.81
CA ALA A 51 -10.07 -0.93 12.75
C ALA A 51 -10.86 -1.74 11.69
N SER A 52 -10.25 -2.60 10.85
CA SER A 52 -10.99 -3.43 9.86
C SER A 52 -10.99 -4.93 10.17
N GLY A 53 -10.39 -5.34 11.29
CA GLY A 53 -10.25 -6.75 11.65
C GLY A 53 -9.05 -7.43 10.96
N PRO A 54 -8.84 -8.73 11.23
CA PRO A 54 -7.71 -9.47 10.68
C PRO A 54 -7.83 -9.58 9.15
N TRP A 55 -6.69 -9.58 8.47
CA TRP A 55 -6.60 -9.98 7.06
C TRP A 55 -7.25 -11.34 6.86
N GLN A 56 -7.98 -11.52 5.75
CA GLN A 56 -8.40 -12.86 5.38
C GLN A 56 -7.16 -13.71 5.03
N PRO A 57 -7.19 -15.03 5.26
CA PRO A 57 -6.08 -15.90 4.91
C PRO A 57 -5.66 -15.72 3.44
N GLY A 58 -4.39 -15.43 3.19
CA GLY A 58 -3.82 -15.28 1.84
C GLY A 58 -4.02 -13.91 1.18
N GLU A 59 -4.83 -13.03 1.76
CA GLU A 59 -5.10 -11.70 1.19
C GLU A 59 -3.85 -10.81 1.22
N ARG A 60 -3.10 -10.87 2.31
CA ARG A 60 -1.83 -10.16 2.50
C ARG A 60 -0.78 -10.62 1.48
N GLU A 61 -0.66 -11.92 1.28
CA GLU A 61 0.29 -12.54 0.35
C GLU A 61 -0.07 -12.20 -1.10
N THR A 62 -1.36 -12.25 -1.43
CA THR A 62 -1.89 -11.88 -2.75
C THR A 62 -1.59 -10.41 -3.06
N LEU A 63 -1.84 -9.51 -2.10
CA LEU A 63 -1.56 -8.10 -2.27
C LEU A 63 -0.05 -7.84 -2.46
N ARG A 64 0.80 -8.48 -1.66
CA ARG A 64 2.25 -8.38 -1.79
C ARG A 64 2.73 -8.83 -3.18
N ALA A 65 2.23 -9.96 -3.68
CA ALA A 65 2.60 -10.47 -5.00
C ALA A 65 2.21 -9.50 -6.13
N LYS A 66 1.02 -8.89 -6.06
CA LYS A 66 0.58 -7.87 -7.03
C LYS A 66 1.50 -6.66 -7.06
N LEU A 67 1.89 -6.15 -5.89
CA LEU A 67 2.81 -5.02 -5.77
C LEU A 67 4.20 -5.35 -6.31
N THR A 68 4.75 -6.51 -5.96
CA THR A 68 6.06 -6.96 -6.50
C THR A 68 6.04 -7.06 -8.03
N ALA A 69 4.94 -7.57 -8.61
CA ALA A 69 4.81 -7.65 -10.07
C ALA A 69 4.71 -6.27 -10.73
N ALA A 70 4.00 -5.32 -10.10
CA ALA A 70 3.91 -3.94 -10.56
C ALA A 70 5.26 -3.21 -10.49
N ASP A 71 6.03 -3.43 -9.42
CA ASP A 71 7.40 -2.93 -9.31
C ASP A 71 8.31 -3.44 -10.41
N ALA A 72 8.23 -4.74 -10.72
CA ALA A 72 9.01 -5.32 -11.80
C ALA A 72 8.67 -4.72 -13.17
N ARG A 73 7.37 -4.44 -13.43
CA ARG A 73 6.94 -3.74 -14.65
C ARG A 73 7.46 -2.31 -14.71
N LYS A 74 7.39 -1.55 -13.61
CA LYS A 74 7.91 -0.17 -13.53
C LYS A 74 9.43 -0.09 -13.72
N ALA A 75 10.15 -1.11 -13.26
CA ALA A 75 11.60 -1.20 -13.39
C ALA A 75 12.08 -1.71 -14.76
N ALA A 76 11.17 -2.25 -15.59
CA ALA A 76 11.50 -2.65 -16.95
C ALA A 76 11.73 -1.41 -17.85
N PRO A 77 12.76 -1.43 -18.71
CA PRO A 77 13.15 -0.31 -19.57
C PRO A 77 12.17 -0.02 -20.70
#